data_AF-Q0FPI3-F1
#
_entry.id   AF-Q0FPI3-F1
#
_cell.length_a   1.000
_cell.length_b   1.000
_cell.length_c   1.000
_cell.angle_alpha   90.00
_cell.angle_beta   90.00
_cell.angle_gamma   90.00
#
_symmetry.space_group_name_H-M   'P 1'
#
loop_
_entity.id
_entity.type
_entity.pdbx_description
1 polymer ?
#
loop_
_entity_poly.entity_id
_entity_poly.type
_entity_poly.pdbx_seq_one_letter_code
_entity_poly.pdbx_strand_id
1 'polypeptide(L)'
;MSRRIPPSVRQAEATLSLLDKRAVILAWQSYQLEMHGVPPEVFGDAFDEYLDTALSTGDRLGVLTHGVHDVIMDLREIAEDDEDEWPILRDCLAAALPEDVFVTVTGSIEPNA
;
A
#
# COMPACT_ATOMS: atom_id res chain seq x y z
N MET A 1 -15.71 16.28 -2.79
CA MET A 1 -14.86 16.55 -3.96
C MET A 1 -14.16 15.25 -4.29
N SER A 2 -14.43 14.61 -5.43
CA SER A 2 -13.72 13.39 -5.80
C SER A 2 -12.27 13.76 -6.15
N ARG A 3 -11.32 13.49 -5.24
CA ARG A 3 -9.88 13.55 -5.56
C ARG A 3 -9.68 12.64 -6.78
N ARG A 4 -9.21 13.20 -7.89
CA ARG A 4 -9.01 12.46 -9.13
C ARG A 4 -7.80 11.55 -8.93
N ILE A 5 -7.99 10.25 -9.06
CA ILE A 5 -6.91 9.27 -8.87
C ILE A 5 -5.76 9.58 -9.85
N PRO A 6 -4.53 9.82 -9.34
CA PRO A 6 -3.38 10.09 -10.20
C PRO A 6 -3.14 8.92 -11.18
N PRO A 7 -2.72 9.20 -12.43
CA PRO A 7 -2.40 8.14 -13.39
C PRO A 7 -1.30 7.19 -12.91
N SER A 8 -0.33 7.68 -12.14
CA SER A 8 0.76 6.90 -11.56
C SER A 8 0.25 5.82 -10.60
N VAL A 9 -0.72 6.17 -9.75
CA VAL A 9 -1.38 5.24 -8.80
C VAL A 9 -2.13 4.15 -9.57
N ARG A 10 -2.93 4.52 -10.58
CA ARG A 10 -3.63 3.55 -11.44
C ARG A 10 -2.66 2.63 -12.21
N GLN A 11 -1.51 3.17 -12.62
CA GLN A 11 -0.49 2.38 -13.31
C GLN A 11 0.16 1.36 -12.37
N ALA A 12 0.49 1.75 -11.14
CA ALA A 12 1.00 0.84 -10.13
C ALA A 12 0.00 -0.28 -9.81
N GLU A 13 -1.28 0.06 -9.57
CA GLU A 13 -2.35 -0.92 -9.34
C GLU A 13 -2.49 -1.96 -10.46
N ALA A 14 -2.31 -1.54 -11.71
CA ALA A 14 -2.39 -2.41 -12.88
C ALA A 14 -1.13 -3.25 -13.08
N THR A 15 0.01 -2.78 -12.57
CA THR A 15 1.33 -3.43 -12.72
C THR A 15 1.54 -4.50 -11.65
N LEU A 16 1.11 -4.23 -10.43
CA LEU A 16 1.25 -5.13 -9.29
C LEU A 16 0.36 -6.37 -9.44
N SER A 17 0.96 -7.55 -9.26
CA SER A 17 0.19 -8.80 -9.15
C SER A 17 -0.63 -8.80 -7.86
N LEU A 18 -1.61 -9.71 -7.74
CA LEU A 18 -2.40 -9.80 -6.51
C LEU A 18 -1.56 -10.14 -5.28
N LEU A 19 -0.47 -10.91 -5.45
CA LEU A 19 0.47 -11.21 -4.38
C LEU A 19 1.24 -9.96 -3.95
N ASP A 20 1.66 -9.14 -4.92
CA ASP A 20 2.38 -7.90 -4.62
C ASP A 20 1.47 -6.91 -3.90
N LYS A 21 0.21 -6.78 -4.32
CA LYS A 21 -0.80 -5.95 -3.64
C LYS A 21 -0.97 -6.37 -2.17
N ARG A 22 -1.08 -7.68 -1.91
CA ARG A 22 -1.14 -8.20 -0.53
C ARG A 22 0.13 -7.86 0.25
N ALA A 23 1.30 -8.03 -0.34
CA ALA A 23 2.57 -7.72 0.31
C ALA A 23 2.67 -6.23 0.69
N VAL A 24 2.26 -5.33 -0.21
CA VAL A 24 2.23 -3.88 0.05
C VAL A 24 1.29 -3.54 1.21
N ILE A 25 0.08 -4.11 1.22
CA ILE A 25 -0.90 -3.89 2.30
C ILE A 25 -0.34 -4.36 3.65
N LEU A 26 0.29 -5.52 3.70
CA LEU A 26 0.87 -6.06 4.95
C LEU A 26 2.10 -5.29 5.42
N ALA A 27 2.94 -4.81 4.49
CA ALA A 27 4.07 -3.96 4.83
C ALA A 27 3.59 -2.65 5.46
N TRP A 28 2.55 -2.04 4.89
CA TRP A 28 1.90 -0.86 5.45
C TRP A 28 1.31 -1.12 6.84
N GLN A 29 0.59 -2.22 7.02
CA GLN A 29 0.02 -2.58 8.32
C GLN A 29 1.11 -2.79 9.39
N SER A 30 2.20 -3.47 9.02
CA SER A 30 3.33 -3.70 9.92
C SER A 30 3.96 -2.38 10.36
N TYR A 31 4.14 -1.45 9.42
CA TYR A 31 4.59 -0.10 9.71
C TYR A 31 3.65 0.64 10.68
N GLN A 32 2.34 0.61 10.43
CA GLN A 32 1.34 1.25 11.30
C GLN A 32 1.33 0.67 12.72
N LEU A 33 1.53 -0.64 12.85
CA LEU A 33 1.64 -1.30 14.14
C LEU A 33 2.93 -0.89 14.87
N GLU A 34 4.07 -0.92 14.20
CA GLU A 34 5.38 -0.70 14.82
C GLU A 34 5.64 0.78 15.16
N MET A 35 5.27 1.68 14.26
CA MET A 35 5.59 3.11 14.40
C MET A 35 4.49 3.90 15.11
N HIS A 36 3.22 3.54 14.87
CA HIS A 36 2.08 4.29 15.39
C HIS A 36 1.29 3.50 16.47
N GLY A 37 1.67 2.26 16.76
CA GLY A 37 1.00 1.43 17.75
C GLY A 37 -0.45 1.11 17.38
N VAL A 38 -0.80 1.16 16.09
CA VAL A 38 -2.17 0.90 15.61
C VAL A 38 -2.48 -0.58 15.84
N PRO A 39 -3.52 -0.91 16.63
CA PRO A 39 -3.86 -2.29 16.90
C PRO A 39 -4.27 -3.04 15.61
N PRO A 40 -3.87 -4.31 15.43
CA PRO A 40 -4.29 -5.12 14.28
C PRO A 40 -5.82 -5.21 14.14
N GLU A 41 -6.56 -5.16 15.25
CA GLU A 41 -8.02 -5.23 15.30
C GLU A 41 -8.69 -4.04 14.57
N VAL A 42 -7.98 -2.92 14.41
CA VAL A 42 -8.46 -1.77 13.63
C VAL A 42 -8.56 -2.11 12.13
N PHE A 43 -7.67 -2.98 11.64
CA PHE A 43 -7.74 -3.52 10.28
C PHE A 43 -8.79 -4.64 10.17
N GLY A 44 -9.15 -5.22 11.31
CA GLY A 44 -10.19 -6.25 11.48
C GLY A 44 -9.60 -7.59 11.91
N ASP A 45 -10.29 -8.27 12.83
CA ASP A 45 -9.82 -9.52 13.46
C ASP A 45 -9.49 -10.66 12.46
N ALA A 46 -10.03 -10.58 11.23
CA ALA A 46 -9.83 -11.56 10.16
C ALA A 46 -9.21 -10.93 8.89
N PHE A 47 -8.53 -9.78 9.01
CA PHE A 47 -8.02 -9.04 7.86
C PHE A 47 -7.11 -9.89 6.96
N ASP A 48 -6.18 -10.65 7.55
CA ASP A 48 -5.32 -11.58 6.81
C ASP A 48 -6.13 -12.65 6.06
N GLU A 49 -7.18 -13.21 6.68
CA GLU A 49 -8.07 -14.18 6.05
C GLU A 49 -8.86 -13.55 4.88
N TYR A 50 -9.23 -12.26 5.01
CA TYR A 50 -9.86 -11.51 3.92
C TYR A 50 -8.92 -11.31 2.74
N LEU A 51 -7.65 -10.98 2.98
CA LEU A 51 -6.64 -10.85 1.93
C LEU A 51 -6.38 -12.20 1.24
N ASP A 52 -6.31 -13.29 2.00
CA ASP A 52 -6.11 -14.64 1.47
C ASP A 52 -7.33 -15.12 0.67
N THR A 53 -8.54 -14.78 1.13
CA THR A 53 -9.78 -15.03 0.38
C THR A 53 -9.78 -14.24 -0.93
N ALA A 54 -9.37 -12.97 -0.89
CA ALA A 54 -9.25 -12.15 -2.09
C ALA A 54 -8.25 -12.76 -3.09
N LEU A 55 -7.08 -13.24 -2.64
CA LEU A 55 -6.15 -13.98 -3.50
C LEU A 55 -6.81 -15.21 -4.14
N SER A 56 -7.43 -16.06 -3.34
CA SER A 56 -8.03 -17.32 -3.82
C SER A 56 -9.16 -17.11 -4.83
N THR A 57 -9.87 -15.99 -4.71
CA THR A 57 -11.00 -15.64 -5.58
C THR A 57 -10.59 -14.78 -6.78
N GLY A 58 -9.31 -14.44 -6.92
CA GLY A 58 -8.80 -13.56 -7.98
C GLY A 58 -9.26 -12.11 -7.82
N ASP A 59 -9.40 -11.65 -6.58
CA ASP A 59 -9.79 -10.29 -6.19
C ASP A 59 -11.16 -9.84 -6.76
N ARG A 60 -12.13 -10.76 -6.83
CA ARG A 60 -13.47 -10.48 -7.41
C ARG A 60 -14.23 -9.34 -6.74
N LEU A 61 -14.00 -9.13 -5.45
CA LEU A 61 -14.60 -8.05 -4.67
C LEU A 61 -13.73 -6.78 -4.66
N GLY A 62 -12.55 -6.82 -5.30
CA GLY A 62 -11.62 -5.73 -5.38
C GLY A 62 -10.93 -5.38 -4.07
N VAL A 63 -10.90 -6.27 -3.08
CA VAL A 63 -10.29 -6.01 -1.76
C VAL A 63 -8.82 -5.62 -1.88
N LEU A 64 -8.04 -6.39 -2.65
CA LEU A 64 -6.61 -6.12 -2.84
C LEU A 64 -6.38 -4.87 -3.69
N THR A 65 -7.21 -4.68 -4.72
CA THR A 65 -7.11 -3.53 -5.62
C THR A 65 -7.48 -2.22 -4.93
N HIS A 66 -8.55 -2.17 -4.12
CA HIS A 66 -8.88 -0.98 -3.34
C HIS A 66 -7.91 -0.81 -2.16
N GLY A 67 -7.50 -1.89 -1.49
CA GLY A 67 -6.54 -1.80 -0.39
C GLY A 67 -5.19 -1.23 -0.81
N VAL A 68 -4.62 -1.71 -1.93
CA VAL A 68 -3.35 -1.16 -2.44
C VAL A 68 -3.51 0.30 -2.92
N HIS A 69 -4.69 0.64 -3.46
CA HIS A 69 -5.00 2.01 -3.87
C HIS A 69 -4.94 2.95 -2.66
N ASP A 70 -5.64 2.60 -1.59
CA ASP A 70 -5.71 3.40 -0.37
C ASP A 70 -4.31 3.55 0.24
N VAL A 71 -3.54 2.45 0.32
CA VAL A 71 -2.14 2.50 0.80
C VAL A 71 -1.30 3.45 -0.05
N ILE A 72 -1.32 3.35 -1.37
CA ILE A 72 -0.49 4.23 -2.23
C ILE A 72 -0.91 5.71 -2.06
N MET A 73 -2.20 5.99 -1.91
CA MET A 73 -2.69 7.33 -1.66
C MET A 73 -2.21 7.88 -0.31
N ASP A 74 -2.23 7.07 0.75
CA ASP A 74 -1.72 7.43 2.08
C ASP A 74 -0.21 7.66 2.06
N LEU A 75 0.56 6.77 1.42
CA LEU A 75 2.01 6.93 1.25
C LEU A 75 2.34 8.24 0.54
N ARG A 76 1.52 8.63 -0.43
CA ARG A 76 1.69 9.89 -1.16
C ARG A 76 1.36 11.10 -0.31
N GLU A 77 0.32 11.04 0.51
CA GLU A 77 0.00 12.10 1.48
C GLU A 77 1.14 12.29 2.47
N ILE A 78 1.70 11.20 3.02
CA ILE A 78 2.87 11.25 3.91
C ILE A 78 4.09 11.83 3.20
N ALA A 79 4.37 11.41 1.97
CA ALA A 79 5.51 11.93 1.21
C ALA A 79 5.38 13.43 0.87
N GLU A 80 4.16 13.96 0.77
CA GLU A 80 3.90 15.38 0.49
C GLU A 80 3.87 16.23 1.76
N ASP A 81 3.28 15.72 2.85
CA ASP A 81 2.94 16.50 4.05
C ASP A 81 3.86 16.21 5.26
N ASP A 82 4.63 15.12 5.27
CA ASP A 82 5.50 14.71 6.39
C ASP A 82 6.92 14.31 5.92
N GLU A 83 7.78 15.33 5.80
CA GLU A 83 9.17 15.18 5.34
C GLU A 83 10.05 14.35 6.30
N ASP A 84 9.68 14.26 7.58
CA ASP A 84 10.43 13.52 8.61
C ASP A 84 10.02 12.04 8.65
N GLU A 85 8.74 11.74 8.46
CA GLU A 85 8.20 10.38 8.47
C GLU A 85 8.51 9.61 7.18
N TRP A 86 8.44 10.29 6.03
CA TRP A 86 8.60 9.66 4.71
C TRP A 86 9.89 8.83 4.54
N PRO A 87 11.09 9.30 4.94
CA PRO A 87 12.31 8.52 4.81
C PRO A 87 12.27 7.21 5.60
N ILE A 88 11.69 7.21 6.79
CA ILE A 88 11.59 6.02 7.66
C ILE A 88 10.67 4.99 7.00
N LEU A 89 9.49 5.44 6.60
CA LEU A 89 8.50 4.61 5.91
C LEU A 89 9.05 4.03 4.61
N ARG A 90 9.76 4.84 3.81
CA ARG A 90 10.41 4.40 2.57
C ARG A 90 11.43 3.28 2.85
N ASP A 91 12.26 3.43 3.88
CA ASP A 91 13.26 2.41 4.26
C ASP A 91 12.59 1.12 4.77
N CYS A 92 11.49 1.24 5.54
CA CYS A 92 10.68 0.10 5.94
C CYS A 92 10.11 -0.66 4.74
N LEU A 93 9.54 0.06 3.76
CA LEU A 93 9.02 -0.53 2.52
C LEU A 93 10.13 -1.22 1.72
N ALA A 94 11.31 -0.60 1.63
CA ALA A 94 12.47 -1.19 0.93
C ALA A 94 12.95 -2.50 1.59
N ALA A 95 12.83 -2.61 2.92
CA ALA A 95 13.19 -3.82 3.66
C ALA A 95 12.10 -4.92 3.58
N ALA A 96 10.83 -4.54 3.48
CA ALA A 96 9.70 -5.46 3.52
C ALA A 96 9.28 -6.00 2.14
N LEU A 97 9.60 -5.28 1.05
CA LEU A 97 9.11 -5.58 -0.29
C LEU A 97 10.23 -6.04 -1.24
N PRO A 98 9.91 -6.90 -2.22
CA PRO A 98 10.79 -7.12 -3.37
C PRO A 98 11.14 -5.81 -4.08
N GLU A 99 12.34 -5.73 -4.66
CA GLU A 99 12.87 -4.50 -5.27
C GLU A 99 11.96 -3.93 -6.37
N ASP A 100 11.41 -4.79 -7.23
CA ASP A 100 10.50 -4.42 -8.31
C ASP A 100 9.16 -3.87 -7.80
N VAL A 101 8.62 -4.47 -6.74
CA VAL A 101 7.41 -4.00 -6.05
C VAL A 101 7.67 -2.65 -5.38
N PHE A 102 8.78 -2.54 -4.64
CA PHE A 102 9.20 -1.30 -4.00
C PHE A 102 9.33 -0.16 -5.01
N VAL A 103 10.08 -0.36 -6.09
CA VAL A 103 10.27 0.67 -7.14
C VAL A 103 8.94 1.07 -7.78
N THR A 104 8.04 0.10 -8.01
CA THR A 104 6.71 0.38 -8.56
C THR A 104 5.88 1.26 -7.62
N VAL A 105 5.89 0.96 -6.32
CA VAL A 105 5.17 1.73 -5.30
C VAL A 105 5.77 3.12 -5.15
N THR A 106 7.09 3.25 -4.94
CA THR A 106 7.73 4.56 -4.75
C THR A 106 7.67 5.44 -5.99
N GLY A 107 7.81 4.84 -7.19
CA GLY A 107 7.65 5.57 -8.45
C GLY A 107 6.22 6.07 -8.68
N SER A 108 5.23 5.55 -7.96
CA SER A 108 3.84 6.03 -8.05
C SER A 108 3.54 7.26 -7.17
N ILE A 109 4.43 7.50 -6.19
CA ILE A 109 4.32 8.55 -5.17
C ILE A 109 4.94 9.86 -5.65
N GLU A 110 6.04 9.79 -6.39
CA GLU A 110 6.68 10.99 -6.94
C GLU A 110 5.74 11.70 -7.94
N PRO A 111 5.55 13.03 -7.82
CA PRO A 111 4.87 13.78 -8.86
C PRO A 111 5.71 13.67 -10.13
N ASN A 112 5.11 13.20 -11.24
CA ASN A 112 5.72 13.27 -12.56
C ASN A 112 6.30 14.69 -12.75
N ALA A 113 7.63 14.78 -12.83
CA ALA A 113 8.36 16.01 -13.14
C ALA A 113 7.92 16.61 -14.49
#